data_AF-A0A1G3X2Y3-F1
#
_entry.id   AF-A0A1G3X2Y3-F1
#
_cell.length_a   1.000
_cell.length_b   1.000
_cell.length_c   1.000
_cell.angle_alpha   90.00
_cell.angle_beta   90.00
_cell.angle_gamma   90.00
#
_symmetry.space_group_name_H-M   'P 1'
#
loop_
_entity.id
_entity.type
_entity.pdbx_description
1 polymer ?
#
loop_
_entity_poly.entity_id
_entity_poly.type
_entity_poly.pdbx_seq_one_letter_code
_entity_poly.pdbx_strand_id
1 'polypeptide(L)'
;MRTRDHHKVRGITLIVLSIVALIGFPIMSFFVENMTLGQGIGMGLFSGLLFFIIGFINYSMYKSDLDIEKAKDDRIKDLERELKKHEDKRFD
;
A
#
# COMPACT_ATOMS: atom_id res chain seq x y z
N MET A 1 -12.78 6.13 -9.33
CA MET A 1 -11.81 5.57 -8.35
C MET A 1 -11.23 6.74 -7.56
N ARG A 2 -11.21 6.69 -6.22
CA ARG A 2 -10.59 7.77 -5.44
C ARG A 2 -9.06 7.65 -5.57
N THR A 3 -8.31 8.76 -5.50
CA THR A 3 -6.83 8.77 -5.57
C THR A 3 -6.17 7.75 -4.64
N ARG A 4 -6.76 7.54 -3.46
CA ARG A 4 -6.38 6.51 -2.48
C ARG A 4 -6.39 5.08 -3.03
N ASP A 5 -7.37 4.72 -3.84
CA ASP A 5 -7.49 3.36 -4.39
C ASP A 5 -6.34 3.08 -5.36
N HIS A 6 -5.82 4.12 -6.02
CA HIS A 6 -4.62 4.00 -6.85
C HIS A 6 -3.38 3.69 -6.01
N HIS A 7 -3.21 4.29 -4.83
CA HIS A 7 -2.10 3.96 -3.93
C HIS A 7 -2.17 2.52 -3.41
N LYS A 8 -3.37 2.03 -3.08
CA LYS A 8 -3.59 0.62 -2.72
C LYS A 8 -3.17 -0.33 -3.84
N VAL A 9 -3.74 -0.13 -5.03
CA VAL A 9 -3.51 -1.01 -6.17
C VAL A 9 -2.04 -0.97 -6.58
N ARG A 10 -1.44 0.23 -6.69
CA ARG A 10 0.00 0.39 -6.99
C ARG A 10 0.87 -0.29 -5.95
N GLY A 11 0.57 -0.11 -4.66
CA GLY A 11 1.33 -0.72 -3.56
C GLY A 11 1.33 -2.25 -3.64
N ILE A 12 0.14 -2.86 -3.78
CA ILE A 12 0.00 -4.31 -3.89
C ILE A 12 0.69 -4.83 -5.16
N THR A 13 0.47 -4.20 -6.30
CA THR A 13 1.09 -4.60 -7.57
C THR A 13 2.61 -4.58 -7.48
N LEU A 14 3.20 -3.55 -6.89
CA LEU A 14 4.65 -3.45 -6.71
C LEU A 14 5.20 -4.52 -5.76
N ILE A 15 4.47 -4.87 -4.70
CA ILE A 15 4.86 -5.98 -3.81
C ILE A 15 4.83 -7.31 -4.56
N VAL A 16 3.81 -7.54 -5.41
CA VAL A 16 3.76 -8.75 -6.24
C VAL A 16 4.91 -8.77 -7.24
N LEU A 17 5.19 -7.65 -7.92
CA LEU A 17 6.32 -7.53 -8.84
C LEU A 17 7.67 -7.74 -8.14
N SER A 18 7.81 -7.37 -6.88
CA SER A 18 8.99 -7.66 -6.07
C SER A 18 9.25 -9.17 -5.96
N ILE A 19 8.21 -9.94 -5.60
CA ILE A 19 8.30 -11.40 -5.49
C ILE A 19 8.62 -12.03 -6.84
N VAL A 20 7.93 -11.56 -7.90
CA VAL A 20 8.17 -12.03 -9.27
C VAL A 20 9.60 -11.73 -9.70
N ALA A 21 10.17 -10.57 -9.38
CA ALA A 21 11.54 -10.22 -9.71
C ALA A 21 12.55 -11.09 -8.93
N LEU A 22 12.34 -11.27 -7.62
CA LEU A 22 13.21 -12.07 -6.75
C LEU A 22 13.36 -13.51 -7.25
N ILE A 23 12.30 -14.09 -7.80
CA ILE A 23 12.29 -15.48 -8.27
C ILE A 23 12.58 -15.55 -9.77
N GLY A 24 12.00 -14.64 -10.54
CA GLY A 24 12.03 -14.63 -12.00
C GLY A 24 13.42 -14.37 -12.58
N PHE A 25 14.18 -13.42 -12.02
CA PHE A 25 15.54 -13.14 -12.52
C PHE A 25 16.51 -14.32 -12.30
N PRO A 26 16.55 -14.97 -11.12
CA PRO A 26 17.31 -16.22 -10.96
C PRO A 26 16.86 -17.33 -11.91
N ILE A 27 15.56 -17.54 -12.07
CA ILE A 27 15.05 -18.57 -13.00
C ILE A 27 15.49 -18.27 -14.43
N MET A 28 15.36 -17.02 -14.89
CA MET A 28 15.78 -16.63 -16.24
C MET A 28 17.27 -16.86 -16.50
N SER A 29 18.12 -16.83 -15.47
CA SER A 29 19.57 -17.07 -15.64
C SER A 29 19.89 -18.49 -16.11
N PHE A 30 18.97 -19.44 -15.94
CA PHE A 30 19.12 -20.80 -16.48
C PHE A 30 18.76 -20.91 -17.97
N PHE A 31 18.05 -19.93 -18.52
CA PHE A 31 17.56 -19.96 -19.91
C PHE A 31 18.22 -18.91 -20.80
N VAL A 32 18.98 -17.97 -20.24
CA VAL A 32 19.62 -16.87 -20.96
C VAL A 32 21.13 -17.09 -20.99
N GLU A 33 21.67 -17.40 -22.17
CA GLU A 33 23.11 -17.71 -22.37
C GLU A 33 24.06 -16.59 -21.91
N ASN A 34 23.59 -15.34 -21.91
CA ASN A 34 24.40 -14.16 -21.55
C ASN A 34 24.23 -13.69 -20.09
N MET A 35 23.53 -14.44 -19.25
CA MET A 35 23.26 -14.05 -17.86
C MET A 35 23.73 -15.13 -16.89
N THR A 36 24.76 -14.82 -16.11
CA THR A 36 25.24 -15.75 -15.07
C THR A 36 24.24 -15.85 -13.92
N LEU A 37 24.26 -16.98 -13.19
CA LEU A 37 23.41 -17.17 -12.00
C LEU A 37 23.62 -16.07 -10.95
N GLY A 38 24.87 -15.65 -10.74
CA GLY A 38 25.20 -14.56 -9.82
C GLY A 38 24.61 -13.21 -10.25
N GLN A 39 24.60 -12.91 -11.55
CA GLN A 39 23.94 -11.73 -12.09
C GLN A 39 22.42 -11.82 -11.94
N GLY A 40 21.81 -12.98 -12.23
CA GLY A 40 20.37 -13.20 -12.04
C GLY A 40 19.93 -13.00 -10.58
N ILE A 41 20.69 -13.53 -9.61
CA ILE A 41 20.45 -13.31 -8.18
C ILE A 41 20.63 -11.84 -7.81
N GLY A 42 21.72 -11.21 -8.26
CA GLY A 42 21.98 -9.79 -7.97
C GLY A 42 20.88 -8.87 -8.51
N MET A 43 20.45 -9.06 -9.75
CA MET A 43 19.36 -8.32 -10.37
C MET A 43 18.02 -8.58 -9.67
N GLY A 44 17.73 -9.84 -9.33
CA GLY A 44 16.52 -10.21 -8.59
C GLY A 44 16.43 -9.55 -7.22
N LEU A 45 17.53 -9.57 -6.45
CA LEU A 45 17.61 -8.92 -5.15
C LEU A 45 17.47 -7.40 -5.27
N PHE A 46 18.21 -6.76 -6.18
CA PHE A 46 18.18 -5.30 -6.33
C PHE A 46 16.79 -4.81 -6.77
N SER A 47 16.25 -5.37 -7.85
CA SER A 47 14.94 -4.97 -8.38
C SER A 47 13.80 -5.37 -7.44
N GLY A 48 13.89 -6.56 -6.83
CA GLY A 48 12.96 -7.02 -5.81
C GLY A 48 12.88 -6.07 -4.62
N LEU A 49 14.02 -5.69 -4.04
CA LEU A 49 14.08 -4.77 -2.92
C LEU A 49 13.52 -3.38 -3.30
N LEU A 50 13.88 -2.88 -4.49
CA LEU A 50 13.40 -1.60 -4.99
C LEU A 50 11.86 -1.59 -5.12
N PHE A 51 11.28 -2.59 -5.76
CA PHE A 51 9.82 -2.71 -5.89
C PHE A 51 9.13 -2.89 -4.55
N PHE A 52 9.74 -3.64 -3.63
CA PHE A 52 9.20 -3.82 -2.29
C PHE A 52 9.12 -2.48 -1.53
N ILE A 53 10.20 -1.70 -1.54
CA ILE A 53 10.26 -0.39 -0.85
C ILE A 53 9.21 0.56 -1.44
N ILE A 54 9.15 0.70 -2.77
CA ILE A 54 8.18 1.61 -3.41
C ILE A 54 6.74 1.13 -3.17
N GLY A 55 6.50 -0.18 -3.22
CA GLY A 55 5.21 -0.79 -2.93
C GLY A 55 4.77 -0.55 -1.48
N PHE A 56 5.71 -0.69 -0.54
CA PHE A 56 5.48 -0.44 0.88
C PHE A 56 5.17 1.04 1.17
N ILE A 57 5.88 1.98 0.54
CA ILE A 57 5.59 3.42 0.65
C ILE A 57 4.16 3.72 0.17
N ASN A 58 3.78 3.20 -1.01
CA ASN A 58 2.43 3.40 -1.55
C ASN A 58 1.34 2.80 -0.64
N TYR A 59 1.58 1.60 -0.11
CA TYR A 59 0.64 0.95 0.81
C TYR A 59 0.54 1.72 2.14
N SER A 60 1.64 2.28 2.63
CA SER A 60 1.67 3.10 3.85
C SER A 60 0.90 4.41 3.67
N MET A 61 1.04 5.09 2.53
CA MET A 61 0.24 6.28 2.19
C MET A 61 -1.26 5.94 2.14
N TYR A 62 -1.62 4.83 1.49
CA TYR A 62 -3.00 4.34 1.47
C TYR A 62 -3.56 4.13 2.89
N LYS A 63 -2.78 3.52 3.78
CA LYS A 63 -3.17 3.26 5.17
C LYS A 63 -3.32 4.57 5.95
N SER A 64 -2.39 5.51 5.78
CA SER A 64 -2.45 6.84 6.40
C SER A 64 -3.73 7.58 6.01
N ASP A 65 -4.08 7.59 4.72
CA ASP A 65 -5.31 8.23 4.24
C ASP A 65 -6.58 7.59 4.83
N LEU A 66 -6.57 6.27 5.01
CA LEU A 66 -7.65 5.53 5.66
C LEU A 66 -7.81 5.91 7.14
N ASP A 67 -6.70 6.01 7.86
CA ASP A 67 -6.71 6.32 9.28
C ASP A 67 -7.19 7.77 9.52
N ILE A 68 -6.84 8.71 8.64
CA ILE A 68 -7.36 10.08 8.66
C ILE A 68 -8.87 10.11 8.39
N GLU A 69 -9.37 9.35 7.41
CA GLU A 69 -10.80 9.33 7.09
C GLU A 69 -11.62 8.74 8.26
N LYS A 70 -11.14 7.65 8.87
CA LYS A 70 -11.77 7.07 10.08
C LYS A 70 -11.80 8.05 11.25
N ALA A 71 -10.70 8.76 11.51
CA ALA A 71 -10.65 9.74 12.59
C ALA A 71 -11.65 10.90 12.38
N LYS A 72 -11.92 11.27 11.12
CA LYS A 72 -12.95 12.28 10.79
C LYS A 72 -14.36 11.73 11.02
N ASP A 73 -14.63 10.50 10.57
CA ASP A 73 -15.94 9.86 10.76
C ASP A 73 -16.29 9.69 12.24
N ASP A 74 -15.32 9.29 13.07
CA ASP A 74 -15.50 9.18 14.52
C ASP A 74 -15.80 10.54 15.15
N ARG A 75 -15.11 11.60 14.70
CA ARG A 75 -15.34 12.96 15.18
C ARG A 75 -16.70 13.53 14.76
N ILE A 76 -17.18 13.20 13.56
CA ILE A 76 -18.53 13.58 13.12
C ILE A 76 -19.58 12.90 13.99
N LYS A 77 -19.44 11.60 14.28
CA LYS A 77 -20.37 10.86 15.15
C LYS A 77 -20.42 11.42 16.57
N ASP A 78 -19.30 11.85 17.13
CA ASP A 78 -19.29 12.46 18.46
C ASP A 78 -19.98 13.83 18.46
N LEU A 79 -19.77 14.65 17.42
CA LEU A 79 -20.49 15.91 17.26
C LEU A 79 -21.99 15.71 17.08
N GLU A 80 -22.43 14.70 16.31
CA GLU A 80 -23.85 14.36 16.16
C GLU A 80 -24.48 13.94 17.50
N ARG A 81 -23.75 13.18 18.34
CA ARG A 81 -24.21 12.82 19.69
C ARG A 81 -24.34 14.04 20.59
N GLU A 82 -23.40 14.97 20.53
CA GLU A 82 -23.47 16.22 21.30
C GLU A 82 -24.62 17.11 20.86
N LEU A 83 -24.83 17.24 19.54
CA LEU A 83 -25.91 18.05 18.97
C LEU A 83 -27.27 17.51 19.41
N LYS A 84 -27.47 16.18 19.33
CA LYS A 84 -28.70 15.52 19.79
C LYS A 84 -28.97 15.76 21.28
N LYS A 85 -27.95 15.65 22.13
CA LYS A 85 -28.08 15.95 23.57
C LYS A 85 -28.47 17.41 23.83
N HIS A 86 -28.03 18.35 22.99
CA HIS A 86 -28.40 19.76 23.10
C HIS A 86 -29.80 20.06 22.58
N GLU A 87 -30.27 19.35 21.56
CA GLU A 87 -31.65 19.43 21.09
C GLU A 87 -32.63 18.88 22.14
N ASP A 88 -32.37 17.69 22.69
CA ASP A 88 -33.23 17.09 23.71
C ASP A 88 -33.38 18.00 24.94
N LYS A 89 -32.31 18.67 25.37
CA LYS A 89 -32.33 19.65 26.47
C LYS A 89 -33.06 20.96 26.16
N ARG A 90 -33.30 21.27 24.89
CA ARG A 90 -33.97 22.51 24.48
C ARG A 90 -35.50 22.37 24.41
N PHE A 91 -36.02 21.15 24.49
CA PHE A 91 -37.45 20.83 24.39
C PHE A 91 -38.07 20.33 25.71
N ASP A 92 -37.30 20.24 26.79
CA ASP A 92 -37.75 20.06 28.18
C ASP A 92 -37.87 21.42 28.91
#